data_AF-A0A818YUM3-F1
#
_entry.id   AF-A0A818YUM3-F1
#
_cell.length_a   1.000
_cell.length_b   1.000
_cell.length_c   1.000
_cell.angle_alpha   90.00
_cell.angle_beta   90.00
_cell.angle_gamma   90.00
#
_symmetry.space_group_name_H-M   'P 1'
#
loop_
_entity.id
_entity.type
_entity.pdbx_description
1 polymer ?
#
loop_
_entity_poly.entity_id
_entity_poly.type
_entity_poly.pdbx_seq_one_letter_code
_entity_poly.pdbx_strand_id
1 'polypeptide(L)'
;MTPQNEQHKRGLCFDAWYMWLLLTYAIGFKQNDLQRLSFANTFPTGKVGWTLGYMINQTNYIPAEFREQKINRSNFISWFSSSLAIAIITLIFLLLTCYICCRKRSTIVSRSKDGYIKPIEQANV
;
A
#
# COMPACT_ATOMS: atom_id res chain seq x y z
N MET A 1 18.62 -51.49 -23.50
CA MET A 1 19.14 -50.17 -23.94
C MET A 1 18.12 -49.54 -24.87
N THR A 2 17.55 -48.37 -24.56
CA THR A 2 16.66 -47.67 -25.50
C THR A 2 17.48 -46.93 -26.57
N PRO A 3 16.99 -46.81 -27.82
CA PRO A 3 17.75 -46.22 -28.93
C PRO A 3 18.18 -44.76 -28.69
N GLN A 4 17.44 -44.02 -27.84
CA GLN A 4 17.76 -42.65 -27.43
C GLN A 4 19.10 -42.53 -26.66
N ASN A 5 19.45 -43.55 -25.86
CA ASN A 5 20.65 -43.51 -25.04
C ASN A 5 21.93 -43.66 -25.89
N GLU A 6 21.86 -44.39 -27.00
CA GLU A 6 23.01 -44.60 -27.88
C GLU A 6 23.35 -43.36 -28.71
N GLN A 7 22.33 -42.60 -29.15
CA GLN A 7 22.52 -41.30 -29.80
C GLN A 7 23.15 -40.28 -28.83
N HIS A 8 22.62 -40.18 -27.61
CA HIS A 8 23.14 -39.28 -26.59
C HIS A 8 24.62 -39.59 -26.25
N LYS A 9 24.98 -40.87 -26.09
CA LYS A 9 26.37 -41.28 -25.84
C LYS A 9 27.33 -40.88 -26.96
N ARG A 10 26.91 -40.97 -28.22
CA ARG A 10 27.74 -40.58 -29.37
C ARG A 10 28.02 -39.08 -29.39
N GLY A 11 27.05 -38.26 -28.97
CA GLY A 11 27.18 -36.79 -28.90
C GLY A 11 27.93 -36.28 -27.67
N LEU A 12 28.00 -37.07 -26.59
CA LEU A 12 28.50 -36.61 -25.28
C LEU A 12 29.90 -35.99 -25.34
N CYS A 13 30.83 -36.58 -26.12
CA CYS A 13 32.19 -36.06 -26.26
C CYS A 13 32.20 -34.66 -26.92
N PHE A 14 31.40 -34.50 -27.97
CA PHE A 14 31.25 -33.23 -28.67
C PHE A 14 30.56 -32.18 -27.78
N ASP A 15 29.47 -32.56 -27.12
CA ASP A 15 28.71 -31.67 -26.23
C ASP A 15 29.57 -31.18 -25.06
N ALA A 16 30.33 -32.07 -24.42
CA ALA A 16 31.22 -31.71 -23.31
C ALA A 16 32.34 -30.76 -23.75
N TRP A 17 32.96 -31.04 -24.91
CA TRP A 17 34.00 -30.18 -25.46
C TRP A 17 33.46 -28.80 -25.86
N TYR A 18 32.29 -28.77 -26.49
CA TYR A 18 31.60 -27.54 -26.84
C TYR A 18 31.30 -26.68 -25.62
N MET A 19 30.75 -27.27 -24.55
CA MET A 19 30.49 -26.56 -23.30
C MET A 19 31.79 -26.01 -22.68
N TRP A 20 32.86 -26.80 -22.67
CA TRP A 20 34.16 -26.35 -22.15
C TRP A 20 34.71 -25.17 -22.95
N LEU A 21 34.68 -25.24 -24.27
CA LEU A 21 35.09 -24.15 -25.16
C LEU A 21 34.25 -22.88 -24.95
N LEU A 22 32.93 -23.04 -24.83
CA LEU A 22 32.01 -21.93 -24.60
C LEU A 22 32.35 -21.20 -23.29
N LEU A 23 32.50 -21.95 -22.21
CA LEU A 23 32.82 -21.39 -20.88
C LEU A 23 34.18 -20.72 -20.85
N THR A 24 35.21 -21.34 -21.44
CA THR A 24 36.60 -20.87 -21.30
C THR A 24 37.02 -19.85 -22.37
N TYR A 25 36.64 -20.03 -23.64
CA TYR A 25 37.08 -19.15 -24.74
C TYR A 25 36.07 -18.07 -25.08
N ALA A 26 34.78 -18.37 -25.11
CA ALA A 26 33.77 -17.38 -25.48
C ALA A 26 33.36 -16.48 -24.30
N ILE A 27 33.14 -17.08 -23.12
CA ILE A 27 32.76 -16.36 -21.90
C ILE A 27 33.99 -15.93 -21.09
N GLY A 28 35.12 -16.65 -21.19
CA GLY A 28 36.38 -16.27 -20.54
C GLY A 28 36.52 -16.73 -19.08
N PHE A 29 35.81 -17.79 -18.66
CA PHE A 29 35.90 -18.30 -17.30
C PHE A 29 37.29 -18.86 -16.99
N LYS A 30 37.83 -18.51 -15.82
CA LYS A 30 39.09 -19.08 -15.31
C LYS A 30 38.82 -20.29 -14.44
N GLN A 31 39.88 -21.03 -14.10
CA GLN A 31 39.81 -22.19 -13.20
C GLN A 31 39.05 -21.89 -11.89
N ASN A 32 39.26 -20.71 -11.31
CA ASN A 32 38.62 -20.29 -10.06
C ASN A 32 37.11 -20.05 -10.22
N ASP A 33 36.66 -19.59 -11.39
CA ASP A 33 35.24 -19.37 -11.68
C ASP A 33 34.53 -20.70 -11.93
N LEU A 34 35.20 -21.63 -12.62
CA LEU A 34 34.71 -22.99 -12.83
C LEU A 34 34.52 -23.76 -11.52
N GLN A 35 35.36 -23.53 -10.51
CA GLN A 35 35.19 -24.12 -9.18
C GLN A 35 33.95 -23.61 -8.44
N ARG A 36 33.44 -22.42 -8.79
CA ARG A 36 32.23 -21.83 -8.19
C ARG A 36 30.97 -22.17 -8.98
N LEU A 37 31.11 -22.70 -10.19
CA LEU A 37 30.00 -23.07 -11.06
C LEU A 37 29.32 -24.35 -10.54
N SER A 38 28.00 -24.30 -10.38
CA SER A 38 27.20 -25.47 -9.99
C SER A 38 26.17 -25.77 -11.08
N PHE A 39 26.12 -27.04 -11.50
CA PHE A 39 25.13 -27.51 -12.47
C PHE A 39 23.90 -28.02 -11.71
N ALA A 40 22.79 -27.30 -11.81
CA ALA A 40 21.53 -27.65 -11.18
C ALA A 40 20.38 -27.61 -12.20
N ASN A 41 19.55 -28.65 -12.19
CA ASN A 41 18.35 -28.72 -13.03
C ASN A 41 17.04 -28.59 -12.21
N THR A 42 17.13 -28.77 -10.88
CA THR A 42 15.97 -28.76 -9.98
C THR A 42 16.24 -27.91 -8.74
N PHE A 43 15.18 -27.28 -8.24
CA PHE A 43 15.11 -26.62 -6.95
C PHE A 43 13.95 -27.23 -6.15
N PRO A 44 13.81 -26.96 -4.83
CA PRO A 44 12.88 -27.67 -3.95
C PRO A 44 11.42 -27.70 -4.44
N THR A 45 11.00 -26.72 -5.21
CA THR A 45 9.62 -26.55 -5.68
C THR A 45 9.45 -26.70 -7.19
N GLY A 46 10.50 -27.01 -7.97
CA GLY A 46 10.37 -27.15 -9.42
C GLY A 46 11.67 -27.31 -10.21
N LYS A 47 11.58 -27.11 -11.53
CA LYS A 47 12.72 -27.15 -12.47
C LYS A 47 13.25 -25.75 -12.75
N VAL A 48 14.57 -25.61 -12.72
CA VAL A 48 15.24 -24.34 -13.02
C VAL A 48 14.99 -23.97 -14.48
N GLY A 49 14.50 -22.76 -14.75
CA GLY A 49 14.26 -22.29 -16.10
C GLY A 49 13.55 -20.94 -16.17
N TRP A 50 13.47 -20.39 -17.38
CA TRP A 50 12.91 -19.07 -17.68
C TRP A 50 11.40 -18.97 -17.47
N THR A 51 10.69 -20.10 -17.53
CA THR A 51 9.23 -20.17 -17.43
C THR A 51 8.71 -19.53 -16.14
N LEU A 52 9.41 -19.74 -15.03
CA LEU A 52 9.02 -19.15 -13.74
C LEU A 52 9.15 -17.61 -13.78
N GLY A 53 10.27 -17.09 -14.29
CA GLY A 53 10.48 -15.66 -14.45
C GLY A 53 9.46 -15.03 -15.40
N TYR A 54 9.11 -15.74 -16.47
CA TYR A 54 8.06 -15.31 -17.40
C TYR A 54 6.70 -15.20 -16.70
N MET A 55 6.29 -16.21 -15.95
CA MET A 55 5.03 -16.19 -15.19
C MET A 55 5.01 -15.03 -14.18
N ILE A 56 6.12 -14.82 -13.47
CA ILE A 56 6.26 -13.73 -12.50
C ILE A 56 6.13 -12.35 -13.16
N ASN A 57 6.73 -12.16 -14.33
CA ASN A 57 6.62 -10.91 -15.08
C ASN A 57 5.18 -10.66 -15.53
N GLN A 58 4.50 -11.68 -16.07
CA GLN A 58 3.09 -11.57 -16.50
C GLN A 58 2.13 -11.30 -15.34
N THR A 59 2.46 -11.76 -14.13
CA THR A 59 1.64 -11.55 -12.94
C THR A 59 2.01 -10.30 -12.15
N ASN A 60 3.05 -9.57 -12.59
CA ASN A 60 3.62 -8.43 -11.87
C ASN A 60 3.87 -8.72 -10.38
N TYR A 61 4.36 -9.94 -10.08
CA TYR A 61 4.50 -10.42 -8.71
C TYR A 61 5.76 -9.88 -8.02
N ILE A 62 6.80 -9.48 -8.78
CA ILE A 62 7.96 -8.77 -8.24
C ILE A 62 7.66 -7.27 -8.29
N PRO A 63 7.47 -6.60 -7.14
CA PRO A 63 7.27 -5.16 -7.13
C PRO A 63 8.57 -4.45 -7.54
N ALA A 64 8.46 -3.47 -8.44
CA ALA A 64 9.59 -2.67 -8.90
C ALA A 64 10.20 -1.78 -7.80
N GLU A 65 9.40 -1.47 -6.78
CA GLU A 65 9.79 -0.64 -5.64
C GLU A 65 9.65 -1.45 -4.35
N PHE A 66 10.61 -1.27 -3.44
CA PHE A 66 10.45 -1.76 -2.08
C PHE A 66 9.28 -1.01 -1.46
N ARG A 67 8.17 -1.70 -1.20
CA ARG A 67 6.97 -1.09 -0.63
C ARG A 67 7.29 -0.67 0.80
N GLU A 68 7.70 0.58 0.98
CA GLU A 68 8.00 1.10 2.31
C GLU A 68 6.75 1.03 3.19
N GLN A 69 6.91 0.25 4.26
CA GLN A 69 6.16 0.18 5.50
C GLN A 69 4.62 0.29 5.42
N LYS A 70 3.98 -0.83 5.81
CA LYS A 70 2.64 -0.79 6.42
C LYS A 70 2.61 0.33 7.45
N ILE A 71 1.85 1.38 7.19
CA ILE A 71 1.47 2.36 8.21
C ILE A 71 1.00 1.55 9.40
N ASN A 72 1.70 1.66 10.54
CA ASN A 72 1.38 0.87 11.72
C ASN A 72 -0.10 1.10 12.04
N ARG A 73 -0.91 0.04 11.97
CA ARG A 73 -2.37 0.09 12.18
C ARG A 73 -2.71 0.85 13.47
N SER A 74 -1.88 0.69 14.49
CA SER A 74 -1.96 1.40 15.77
C SER A 74 -1.90 2.93 15.61
N ASN A 75 -0.96 3.45 14.82
CA ASN A 75 -0.77 4.89 14.63
C ASN A 75 -1.95 5.50 13.86
N PHE A 76 -2.47 4.77 12.87
CA PHE A 76 -3.66 5.18 12.13
C PHE A 76 -4.89 5.24 13.04
N ILE A 77 -5.13 4.21 13.86
CA ILE A 77 -6.26 4.17 14.79
C ILE A 77 -6.17 5.31 15.82
N SER A 78 -4.97 5.57 16.35
CA SER A 78 -4.74 6.65 17.30
C SER A 78 -5.05 8.03 16.69
N TRP A 79 -4.59 8.28 15.47
CA TRP A 79 -4.84 9.55 14.76
C TRP A 79 -6.34 9.75 14.49
N PHE A 80 -7.03 8.71 14.01
CA PHE A 80 -8.46 8.75 13.74
C PHE A 80 -9.29 8.98 15.02
N SER A 81 -8.93 8.30 16.11
CA SER A 81 -9.62 8.47 17.40
C SER A 81 -9.47 9.89 17.95
N SER A 82 -8.26 10.44 17.90
CA SER A 82 -8.00 11.81 18.35
C SER A 82 -8.78 12.84 17.53
N SER A 83 -8.76 12.72 16.19
CA SER A 83 -9.52 13.60 15.30
C SER A 83 -11.02 13.54 15.57
N LEU A 84 -11.58 12.36 15.83
CA LEU A 84 -13.00 12.17 16.10
C LEU A 84 -13.41 12.80 17.44
N ALA A 85 -12.58 12.65 18.48
CA ALA A 85 -12.83 13.26 19.79
C ALA A 85 -12.91 14.79 19.69
N ILE A 86 -11.98 15.42 18.96
CA ILE A 86 -11.95 16.87 18.76
C ILE A 86 -13.20 17.35 18.00
N ALA A 87 -13.63 16.61 16.96
CA ALA A 87 -14.83 16.94 16.21
C ALA A 87 -16.11 16.90 17.08
N ILE A 88 -16.23 15.92 17.98
CA ILE A 88 -17.38 15.81 18.89
C ILE A 88 -17.37 16.97 19.90
N ILE A 89 -16.22 17.29 20.50
CA ILE A 89 -16.09 18.39 21.47
C ILE A 89 -16.48 19.72 20.83
N THR A 90 -15.98 20.00 19.62
CA THR A 90 -16.31 21.23 18.88
C THR A 90 -17.80 21.32 18.54
N LEU A 91 -18.42 20.21 18.12
CA LEU A 91 -19.85 20.15 17.84
C LEU A 91 -20.70 20.43 19.09
N ILE A 92 -20.35 19.83 20.24
CA ILE A 92 -21.04 20.09 21.52
C ILE A 92 -20.91 21.57 21.90
N PHE A 93 -19.72 22.15 21.75
CA PHE A 93 -19.49 23.55 22.06
C PHE A 93 -20.32 24.49 21.18
N LEU A 94 -20.44 24.18 19.88
CA LEU A 94 -21.31 24.91 18.94
C LEU A 94 -22.79 24.79 19.32
N LEU A 95 -23.26 23.62 19.72
CA LEU A 95 -24.64 23.43 20.15
C LEU A 95 -24.94 24.17 21.46
N LEU A 96 -24.02 24.13 22.44
CA LEU A 96 -24.15 24.86 23.71
C LEU A 96 -24.17 26.37 23.50
N THR A 97 -23.25 26.89 22.69
CA THR A 97 -23.20 28.32 22.36
C THR A 97 -24.45 28.75 21.60
N CYS A 98 -24.93 27.96 20.63
CA CYS A 98 -26.18 28.21 19.93
C CYS A 98 -27.39 28.22 20.89
N TYR A 99 -27.50 27.23 21.79
CA TYR A 99 -28.58 27.15 22.77
C TYR A 99 -28.59 28.36 23.72
N ILE A 100 -27.42 28.76 24.25
CA ILE A 100 -27.29 29.93 25.12
C ILE A 100 -27.63 31.22 24.37
N CYS A 101 -27.17 31.38 23.11
CA CYS A 101 -27.52 32.52 22.27
C CYS A 101 -29.02 32.60 21.97
N CYS A 102 -29.64 31.49 21.60
CA CYS A 102 -31.09 31.40 21.35
C CYS A 102 -31.91 31.70 22.62
N ARG A 103 -31.46 31.21 23.80
CA ARG A 103 -32.12 31.49 25.08
C ARG A 103 -31.94 32.94 25.55
N LYS A 104 -30.79 33.57 25.32
CA LYS A 104 -30.62 35.01 25.58
C LYS A 104 -31.49 35.86 24.65
N ARG A 105 -31.68 35.45 23.39
CA ARG A 105 -32.53 36.16 22.44
C ARG A 105 -34.01 36.12 22.83
N SER A 106 -34.51 34.98 23.34
CA SER A 106 -35.91 34.88 23.77
C SER A 106 -36.22 35.74 24.99
N THR A 107 -35.31 35.87 25.96
CA THR A 107 -35.50 36.72 27.14
C THR A 107 -35.41 38.21 26.85
N ILE A 108 -34.58 38.62 25.89
CA ILE A 108 -34.52 40.02 25.41
C ILE A 108 -35.79 40.37 24.62
N VAL A 109 -36.30 39.45 23.79
CA VAL A 109 -37.53 39.66 23.02
C VAL A 109 -38.77 39.72 23.93
N SER A 110 -38.87 38.92 24.99
CA SER A 110 -39.98 39.03 25.94
C SER A 110 -39.90 40.33 26.77
N ARG A 111 -38.72 40.74 27.23
CA ARG A 111 -38.55 42.03 27.93
C ARG A 111 -38.83 43.25 27.03
N SER A 112 -38.62 43.13 25.72
CA SER A 112 -38.97 44.18 24.75
C SER A 112 -40.48 44.28 24.47
N LYS A 113 -41.26 43.23 24.73
CA LYS A 113 -42.73 43.26 24.56
C LYS A 113 -43.44 43.92 25.75
N ASP A 114 -42.86 43.84 26.95
CA ASP A 114 -43.39 44.51 28.15
C ASP A 114 -43.10 46.03 28.19
N GLY A 115 -42.26 46.53 27.28
CA GLY A 115 -41.87 47.94 27.17
C GLY A 115 -42.66 48.80 26.18
N TYR A 116 -43.70 48.26 25.52
CA TYR A 116 -44.53 49.05 24.61
C TYR A 116 -45.57 49.86 25.39
N ILE A 117 -45.24 51.14 25.61
CA ILE A 117 -46.13 52.19 26.11
C ILE A 117 -47.29 52.36 25.11
N LYS A 118 -48.53 52.34 25.62
CA LYS A 118 -49.74 52.64 24.82
C LYS A 118 -49.64 54.08 24.28
N PRO A 119 -49.92 54.33 22.99
CA PRO A 119 -50.05 55.70 22.51
C PRO A 119 -51.18 56.38 23.29
N ILE A 120 -50.85 57.52 23.87
CA ILE A 120 -51.76 58.43 24.53
C ILE A 120 -52.58 59.07 23.42
N GLU A 121 -53.86 58.74 23.36
CA GLU A 121 -54.82 59.48 22.54
C GLU A 121 -55.01 60.87 23.20
N GLN A 122 -54.30 61.87 22.66
CA GLN A 122 -54.52 63.29 22.94
C GLN A 122 -55.01 63.95 21.65
N ALA A 123 -56.18 64.58 21.74
CA ALA A 123 -56.75 65.68 20.94
C ALA A 123 -58.26 65.42 20.77
N ASN A 124 -59.12 65.87 21.68
CA ASN A 124 -59.71 67.22 21.71
C ASN A 124 -60.44 67.58 20.39
N VAL A 125 -61.78 67.60 20.42
CA VAL A 125 -62.70 68.74 20.21
C VAL A 125 -64.12 68.19 20.08
#